data_AF-A0A5K0UWW4-F1
#
_entry.id   AF-A0A5K0UWW4-F1
#
_cell.length_a   1.000
_cell.length_b   1.000
_cell.length_c   1.000
_cell.angle_alpha   90.00
_cell.angle_beta   90.00
_cell.angle_gamma   90.00
#
_symmetry.space_group_name_H-M   'P 1'
#
loop_
_entity.id
_entity.type
_entity.pdbx_description
1 polymer ?
#
loop_
_entity_poly.entity_id
_entity_poly.type
_entity_poly.pdbx_seq_one_letter_code
_entity_poly.pdbx_strand_id
1 'polypeptide(L)'
;TFFTTAVVAVVLRALIDYCRSGNCGLFGKGGLIMFDMDTAEVTYRMADLVPIIILGIIGGILGSLYNRFLDRILRVYSIIN
;
A
#
# COMPACT_ATOMS: atom_id res chain seq x y z
N THR A 1 13.09 -5.84 -16.27
CA THR A 1 12.07 -5.68 -15.22
C THR A 1 11.30 -4.38 -15.34
N PHE A 2 11.95 -3.24 -15.63
CA PHE A 2 11.26 -1.94 -15.82
C PHE A 2 10.15 -1.96 -16.90
N PHE A 3 10.46 -2.48 -18.10
CA PHE A 3 9.51 -2.52 -19.21
C PHE A 3 8.28 -3.37 -18.87
N THR A 4 8.50 -4.58 -18.35
CA THR A 4 7.42 -5.49 -17.97
C THR A 4 6.56 -4.90 -16.84
N THR A 5 7.14 -4.22 -15.83
CA THR A 5 6.36 -3.56 -14.77
C THR A 5 5.55 -2.39 -15.30
N ALA A 6 6.10 -1.58 -16.22
CA ALA A 6 5.39 -0.47 -16.83
C ALA A 6 4.21 -0.94 -17.68
N VAL A 7 4.42 -1.98 -18.51
CA VAL A 7 3.34 -2.56 -19.32
C VAL A 7 2.22 -3.11 -18.45
N VAL A 8 2.54 -3.86 -17.39
CA VAL A 8 1.54 -4.38 -16.45
C VAL A 8 0.76 -3.24 -15.77
N ALA A 9 1.43 -2.18 -15.32
CA ALA A 9 0.77 -1.05 -14.67
C ALA A 9 -0.19 -0.31 -15.62
N VAL A 10 0.21 -0.07 -16.88
CA VAL A 10 -0.62 0.59 -17.88
C VAL A 10 -1.82 -0.28 -18.27
N VAL A 11 -1.61 -1.57 -18.52
CA VAL A 11 -2.69 -2.51 -18.85
C VAL A 11 -3.72 -2.59 -17.72
N LEU A 12 -3.24 -2.66 -16.47
CA LEU A 12 -4.12 -2.71 -15.31
C LEU A 12 -4.93 -1.41 -15.15
N ARG A 13 -4.30 -0.23 -15.29
CA ARG A 13 -4.99 1.06 -15.19
C ARG A 13 -6.03 1.22 -16.30
N ALA A 14 -5.69 0.86 -17.53
CA ALA A 14 -6.62 0.88 -18.67
C ALA A 14 -7.82 -0.06 -18.45
N LEU A 15 -7.59 -1.23 -17.86
CA LEU A 15 -8.66 -2.18 -17.54
C LEU A 15 -9.57 -1.67 -16.42
N ILE A 16 -9.03 -0.98 -15.41
CA ILE A 16 -9.82 -0.34 -14.34
C ILE A 16 -10.71 0.77 -14.90
N ASP A 17 -10.17 1.63 -15.76
CA ASP A 17 -10.92 2.71 -16.41
C ASP A 17 -12.03 2.16 -17.32
N TYR A 18 -11.73 1.08 -18.06
CA TYR A 18 -12.73 0.35 -18.82
C TYR A 18 -13.81 -0.26 -17.92
N CYS A 19 -13.44 -0.88 -16.81
CA CYS A 19 -14.38 -1.45 -15.85
C CYS A 19 -15.27 -0.38 -15.18
N ARG A 20 -14.77 0.84 -14.97
CA ARG A 20 -15.51 1.98 -14.42
C ARG A 20 -16.64 2.46 -15.34
N SER A 21 -16.57 2.16 -16.64
CA SER A 21 -17.64 2.45 -17.61
C SER A 21 -18.90 1.57 -17.49
N GLY A 22 -18.96 0.69 -16.47
CA GLY A 22 -20.14 -0.13 -16.16
C GLY A 22 -20.11 -1.54 -16.74
N ASN A 23 -19.02 -1.91 -17.43
CA ASN A 23 -18.88 -3.17 -18.16
C ASN A 23 -18.20 -4.30 -17.36
N CYS A 24 -17.73 -4.04 -16.14
CA CYS A 24 -17.18 -5.06 -15.24
C CYS A 24 -17.99 -5.19 -13.96
N GLY A 25 -18.19 -6.43 -13.51
CA GLY A 25 -18.83 -6.76 -12.24
C GLY A 25 -18.04 -6.30 -11.01
N LEU A 26 -18.38 -6.84 -9.83
CA LEU A 26 -17.86 -6.42 -8.51
C LEU A 26 -16.32 -6.29 -8.39
N PHE A 27 -15.56 -6.98 -9.26
CA PHE A 27 -14.09 -6.89 -9.33
C PHE A 27 -13.54 -5.55 -9.85
N GLY A 28 -14.34 -4.77 -10.59
CA GLY A 28 -13.98 -3.40 -11.00
C GLY A 28 -13.98 -2.39 -9.85
N LYS A 29 -14.43 -2.80 -8.65
CA LYS A 29 -14.67 -1.92 -7.50
C LYS A 29 -13.69 -2.07 -6.33
N GLY A 30 -12.70 -2.98 -6.36
CA GLY A 30 -11.75 -3.04 -5.23
C GLY A 30 -11.02 -4.35 -4.98
N GLY A 31 -10.45 -4.98 -6.00
CA GLY A 31 -9.48 -6.08 -5.78
C GLY A 31 -8.04 -5.61 -5.53
N LEU A 32 -7.71 -4.40 -6.00
CA LEU A 32 -6.36 -3.82 -5.89
C LEU A 32 -6.42 -2.44 -5.27
N ILE A 33 -5.53 -2.18 -4.32
CA ILE A 33 -5.37 -0.86 -3.68
C ILE A 33 -4.57 0.01 -4.65
N MET A 34 -5.26 0.82 -5.45
CA MET A 34 -4.64 1.86 -6.25
C MET A 34 -4.77 3.19 -5.49
N PHE A 35 -3.66 3.70 -4.97
CA PHE A 35 -3.62 5.05 -4.41
C PHE A 35 -3.54 6.04 -5.57
N ASP A 36 -4.68 6.58 -5.99
CA ASP A 36 -4.70 7.70 -6.92
C ASP A 36 -4.25 8.95 -6.16
N MET A 37 -3.14 9.55 -6.59
CA MET A 37 -2.70 10.83 -6.06
C MET A 37 -3.60 11.88 -6.72
N ASP A 38 -4.44 12.54 -5.93
CA ASP A 38 -5.21 13.68 -6.44
C ASP A 38 -4.25 14.70 -7.06
N THR A 39 -4.70 15.39 -8.12
CA THR A 39 -3.91 16.40 -8.86
C THR A 39 -3.56 17.64 -8.02
N ALA A 40 -3.95 17.66 -6.75
CA ALA A 40 -3.52 18.66 -5.80
C ALA A 40 -1.99 18.59 -5.61
N GLU A 41 -1.30 19.61 -6.12
CA GLU A 41 0.14 19.79 -5.88
C GLU A 41 0.38 20.07 -4.39
N VAL A 42 0.63 19.02 -3.61
CA VAL A 42 1.05 19.15 -2.21
C VAL A 42 2.49 19.67 -2.22
N THR A 43 2.65 20.96 -1.99
CA THR A 43 3.96 21.61 -1.90
C THR A 43 4.56 21.34 -0.51
N TYR A 44 5.45 20.36 -0.43
CA TYR A 44 6.19 20.06 0.80
C TYR A 44 7.22 21.16 1.09
N ARG A 45 7.14 21.76 2.27
CA ARG A 45 8.16 22.67 2.81
C ARG A 45 9.08 21.90 3.76
N MET A 46 10.29 22.41 3.95
CA MET A 46 11.26 21.82 4.90
C MET A 46 10.71 21.71 6.34
N ALA A 47 9.74 22.56 6.71
CA ALA A 47 9.05 22.49 8.00
C ALA A 47 8.17 21.24 8.16
N ASP A 48 7.70 20.66 7.05
CA ASP A 48 6.84 19.46 7.04
C ASP A 48 7.65 18.17 7.25
N LEU A 49 8.98 18.25 7.23
CA LEU A 49 9.85 17.10 7.47
C LEU A 49 9.78 16.62 8.92
N VAL A 50 9.60 17.53 9.88
CA VAL A 50 9.51 17.22 11.30
C VAL A 50 8.34 16.27 11.60
N PRO A 51 7.09 16.55 11.20
CA PRO A 51 5.98 15.61 11.44
C PRO A 51 6.15 14.28 10.69
N ILE A 52 6.75 14.28 9.49
CA ILE A 52 7.03 13.02 8.74
C ILE A 52 8.01 12.13 9.51
N ILE A 53 9.06 12.70 10.09
CA ILE A 53 10.03 11.95 10.91
C ILE A 53 9.34 11.37 12.14
N ILE A 54 8.50 12.14 12.82
CA ILE A 54 7.76 11.67 14.01
C ILE A 54 6.84 10.50 13.63
N LEU A 55 6.10 10.62 12.51
CA LEU A 55 5.26 9.54 11.99
C LEU A 55 6.09 8.29 11.66
N GLY A 56 7.28 8.46 11.08
CA GLY A 56 8.22 7.38 10.83
C GLY A 56 8.67 6.66 12.12
N ILE A 57 8.98 7.40 13.17
CA ILE A 57 9.37 6.84 14.49
C ILE A 57 8.21 6.03 15.08
N ILE A 58 6.99 6.59 15.09
CA ILE A 58 5.80 5.91 15.61
C ILE A 58 5.52 4.63 14.80
N GLY A 59 5.58 4.71 13.47
CA GLY A 59 5.41 3.56 12.58
C GLY A 59 6.45 2.47 12.82
N GLY A 60 7.72 2.85 13.05
CA GLY A 60 8.79 1.91 13.39
C GLY A 60 8.57 1.21 14.73
N ILE A 61 8.17 1.95 15.77
CA ILE A 61 7.87 1.38 17.09
C ILE A 61 6.70 0.39 16.98
N LEU A 62 5.59 0.80 16.37
CA LEU A 62 4.41 -0.06 16.19
C LEU A 62 4.70 -1.28 15.31
N GLY A 63 5.49 -1.12 14.24
CA GLY A 63 5.88 -2.22 13.36
C GLY A 63 6.79 -3.24 14.06
N SER A 64 7.76 -2.78 14.85
CA SER A 64 8.62 -3.68 15.64
C SER A 64 7.82 -4.44 16.71
N LEU A 65 6.88 -3.76 17.37
CA LEU A 65 5.98 -4.37 18.34
C LEU A 65 5.11 -5.45 17.69
N TYR A 66 4.53 -5.16 16.53
CA TYR A 66 3.76 -6.13 15.74
C TYR A 66 4.60 -7.37 15.39
N ASN A 67 5.81 -7.17 14.86
CA ASN A 67 6.70 -8.28 14.51
C ASN A 67 7.09 -9.12 15.73
N ARG A 68 7.26 -8.50 16.90
CA ARG A 68 7.56 -9.20 18.14
C ARG A 68 6.39 -10.08 18.60
N PHE A 69 5.16 -9.58 18.49
CA PHE A 69 3.96 -10.39 18.77
C PHE A 69 3.81 -11.53 17.78
N LEU A 70 4.01 -11.27 16.48
CA LEU A 70 3.91 -12.27 15.44
C LEU A 70 4.92 -13.40 15.64
N ASP A 71 6.19 -13.08 15.90
CA ASP A 71 7.24 -14.07 16.22
C ASP A 71 6.86 -14.90 17.45
N ARG A 72 6.29 -14.28 18.49
CA ARG A 72 5.85 -15.02 19.68
C ARG A 72 4.72 -16.01 19.35
N ILE A 73 3.76 -15.60 18.54
CA ILE A 73 2.65 -16.46 18.11
C ILE A 73 3.18 -17.62 17.26
N LEU A 74 4.04 -17.35 16.28
CA LEU A 74 4.61 -18.38 15.40
C LEU A 74 5.45 -19.40 16.18
N ARG A 75 6.20 -18.97 17.21
CA ARG A 75 6.92 -19.89 18.10
C ARG A 75 5.98 -20.78 18.91
N VAL A 76 4.90 -20.23 19.44
CA VAL A 76 3.91 -21.04 20.18
C VAL A 76 3.26 -22.06 19.25
N TYR A 77 2.88 -21.65 18.04
CA TYR A 77 2.30 -22.56 17.05
C TYR A 77 3.27 -23.66 16.61
N SER A 78 4.54 -23.36 16.37
CA SER A 78 5.56 -24.35 15.98
C SER A 78 5.99 -25.30 17.10
N ILE A 79 5.66 -25.00 18.36
CA ILE A 79 5.85 -25.94 19.48
C ILE A 79 4.64 -26.88 19.60
N ILE A 80 3.46 -26.42 19.19
CA ILE A 80 2.21 -27.18 19.27
C ILE A 80 2.01 -28.09 18.05
N ASN A 81 2.50 -27.69 16.87
CA ASN A 81 2.46 -28.45 15.61
C ASN A 81 3.78 -29.14 15.31
#